data_AF-A0A4Q9KQT1-F1
#
_entry.id   AF-A0A4Q9KQT1-F1
#
_cell.length_a   1.000
_cell.length_b   1.000
_cell.length_c   1.000
_cell.angle_alpha   90.00
_cell.angle_beta   90.00
_cell.angle_gamma   90.00
#
_symmetry.space_group_name_H-M   'P 1'
#
loop_
_entity.id
_entity.type
_entity.pdbx_description
1 polymer ?
#
loop_
_entity_poly.entity_id
_entity_poly.type
_entity_poly.pdbx_seq_one_letter_code
_entity_poly.pdbx_strand_id
1 'polypeptide(L)'
;MMIGLEEASLTWINSLKLSRSLSQFFYITELEVSEVSKMIYVLKILANNLAFDFKSANNDISDINCPSDSLKFLFENYDLSSINKLSLYDFCVTKSNLKAFSNLLNLKELNFFIINFETISLSELFCASREYNIKRMKLERIYIAAKDLIFIANLNNLKELEFEGCYIQQKTYLHCIKMLFLNEFYIELICSYLSEEIIQVIKEDLKLKIAI
;
A
#
# COMPACT_ATOMS: atom_id res chain seq x y z
N MET A 1 18.88 22.32 -16.98
CA MET A 1 17.56 22.16 -17.62
C MET A 1 17.38 20.68 -17.95
N MET A 2 16.40 20.00 -17.35
CA MET A 2 16.18 18.54 -17.52
C MET A 2 15.38 18.25 -18.81
N ILE A 3 15.91 18.64 -19.98
CA ILE A 3 15.24 18.37 -21.26
C ILE A 3 15.42 16.89 -21.61
N GLY A 4 14.32 16.18 -21.91
CA GLY A 4 14.36 14.78 -22.33
C GLY A 4 14.36 13.73 -21.21
N LEU A 5 14.40 14.13 -19.94
CA LEU A 5 14.23 13.20 -18.81
C LEU A 5 12.75 12.82 -18.67
N GLU A 6 12.42 11.54 -18.86
CA GLU A 6 11.05 11.00 -18.77
C GLU A 6 10.72 10.41 -17.39
N GLU A 7 11.67 9.69 -16.81
CA GLU A 7 11.55 9.08 -15.49
C GLU A 7 12.77 9.44 -14.62
N ALA A 8 12.57 9.49 -13.30
CA ALA A 8 13.65 9.61 -12.34
C ALA A 8 13.33 8.80 -11.08
N SER A 9 14.35 8.20 -10.48
CA SER A 9 14.23 7.49 -9.20
C SER A 9 15.14 8.12 -8.16
N LEU A 10 14.61 8.38 -6.97
CA LEU A 10 15.41 8.76 -5.81
C LEU A 10 15.35 7.60 -4.81
N THR A 11 16.50 7.02 -4.47
CA THR A 11 16.62 5.85 -3.58
C THR A 11 17.51 6.16 -2.39
N TRP A 12 16.91 6.25 -1.20
CA TRP A 12 17.56 6.40 0.10
C TRP A 12 16.96 5.35 1.07
N ILE A 13 16.69 5.69 2.33
CA ILE A 13 15.87 4.87 3.26
C ILE A 13 14.44 4.69 2.73
N ASN A 14 13.96 5.72 2.03
CA ASN A 14 12.74 5.69 1.27
C ASN A 14 13.08 5.80 -0.22
N SER A 15 12.17 5.35 -1.08
CA SER A 15 12.32 5.55 -2.52
C SER A 15 11.08 6.18 -3.14
N LEU A 16 11.30 6.92 -4.22
CA LEU A 16 10.20 7.42 -5.05
C LEU A 16 10.58 7.35 -6.52
N LYS A 17 9.60 6.99 -7.35
CA LYS A 17 9.69 7.05 -8.81
C LYS A 17 8.83 8.20 -9.30
N LEU A 18 9.45 9.04 -10.12
CA LEU A 18 8.85 10.18 -10.77
C LEU A 18 8.63 9.87 -12.24
N SER A 19 7.48 10.28 -12.74
CA SER A 19 7.17 10.29 -14.17
C SER A 19 6.92 11.73 -14.61
N ARG A 20 7.27 12.04 -15.85
CA ARG A 20 7.05 13.36 -16.44
C ARG A 20 5.75 13.43 -17.23
N SER A 21 4.95 14.46 -16.97
CA SER A 21 3.74 14.73 -17.73
C SER A 21 4.03 15.40 -19.08
N LEU A 22 3.05 15.42 -19.98
CA LEU A 22 3.12 16.19 -21.24
C LEU A 22 3.35 17.68 -21.00
N SER A 23 2.81 18.21 -19.89
CA SER A 23 3.03 19.57 -19.41
C SER A 23 4.40 19.79 -18.77
N GLN A 24 5.29 18.79 -18.85
CA GLN A 24 6.67 18.78 -18.37
C GLN A 24 6.85 18.84 -16.86
N PHE A 25 5.79 18.68 -16.07
CA PHE A 25 5.90 18.55 -14.62
C PHE A 25 6.13 17.10 -14.21
N PHE A 26 6.89 16.89 -13.14
CA PHE A 26 7.09 15.57 -12.54
C PHE A 26 6.03 15.28 -11.49
N TYR A 27 5.53 14.05 -11.48
CA TYR A 27 4.61 13.54 -10.47
C TYR A 27 5.08 12.17 -9.97
N ILE A 28 4.67 11.80 -8.75
CA ILE A 28 5.08 10.54 -8.12
C ILE A 28 4.17 9.41 -8.59
N THR A 29 4.77 8.34 -9.12
CA THR A 29 4.05 7.13 -9.55
C THR A 29 4.27 5.95 -8.62
N GLU A 30 5.46 5.87 -8.02
CA GLU A 30 5.80 4.79 -7.09
C GLU A 30 6.42 5.39 -5.83
N LEU A 31 6.06 4.84 -4.68
CA LEU A 31 6.52 5.31 -3.38
C LEU A 31 6.86 4.11 -2.49
N GLU A 32 8.05 4.13 -1.90
CA GLU A 32 8.47 3.18 -0.88
C GLU A 32 8.78 3.96 0.41
N VAL A 33 8.11 3.61 1.50
CA VAL A 33 8.21 4.32 2.78
C VAL A 33 8.65 3.36 3.88
N SER A 34 9.87 3.55 4.36
CA SER A 34 10.41 2.92 5.57
C SER A 34 10.38 3.89 6.76
N GLU A 35 10.48 5.20 6.50
CA GLU A 35 10.51 6.24 7.53
C GLU A 35 9.64 7.43 7.13
N VAL A 36 8.44 7.49 7.70
CA VAL A 36 7.38 8.45 7.34
C VAL A 36 7.85 9.90 7.51
N SER A 37 8.47 10.23 8.64
CA SER A 37 9.04 11.56 8.93
C SER A 37 10.00 12.04 7.83
N LYS A 38 10.91 11.17 7.36
CA LYS A 38 11.85 11.51 6.28
C LYS A 38 11.15 11.66 4.94
N MET A 39 10.13 10.85 4.66
CA MET A 39 9.35 11.00 3.42
C MET A 39 8.63 12.34 3.39
N ILE A 40 7.99 12.74 4.49
CA ILE A 40 7.34 14.05 4.61
C ILE A 40 8.34 15.19 4.33
N TYR A 41 9.56 15.10 4.87
CA TYR A 41 10.61 16.08 4.63
C TYR A 41 11.00 16.16 3.14
N VAL A 42 11.15 15.02 2.46
CA VAL A 42 11.44 14.97 1.01
C VAL A 42 10.30 15.60 0.21
N LEU A 43 9.05 15.24 0.50
CA LEU A 43 7.90 15.81 -0.20
C LEU A 43 7.79 17.32 0.02
N LYS A 44 8.12 17.83 1.22
CA LYS A 44 8.17 19.28 1.49
C LYS A 44 9.18 20.00 0.59
N ILE A 45 10.36 19.41 0.37
CA ILE A 45 11.37 19.99 -0.54
C ILE A 45 10.86 20.01 -1.98
N LEU A 46 10.29 18.89 -2.43
CA LEU A 46 9.83 18.75 -3.81
C LEU A 46 8.61 19.63 -4.11
N ALA A 47 7.68 19.79 -3.17
CA ALA A 47 6.49 20.63 -3.30
C ALA A 47 6.82 22.13 -3.47
N ASN A 48 7.99 22.58 -2.99
CA ASN A 48 8.46 23.95 -3.17
C ASN A 48 9.10 24.20 -4.55
N ASN A 49 9.23 23.16 -5.38
CA ASN A 49 9.89 23.26 -6.67
C ASN A 49 8.85 23.23 -7.81
N LEU A 50 8.85 24.30 -8.62
CA LEU A 50 7.92 24.49 -9.75
C LEU A 50 8.00 23.40 -10.83
N ALA A 51 9.01 22.53 -10.83
CA ALA A 51 9.10 21.41 -11.74
C ALA A 51 8.20 20.21 -11.37
N PHE A 52 7.54 20.24 -10.20
CA PHE A 52 6.74 19.14 -9.69
C PHE A 52 5.25 19.49 -9.60
N ASP A 53 4.39 18.53 -9.92
CA ASP A 53 2.92 18.67 -9.94
C ASP A 53 2.24 18.08 -8.70
N PHE A 54 2.84 18.25 -7.52
CA PHE A 54 2.17 17.92 -6.28
C PHE A 54 2.25 19.09 -5.32
N LYS A 55 1.07 19.57 -4.94
CA LYS A 55 0.91 20.69 -4.02
C LYS A 55 0.80 20.16 -2.60
N SER A 56 1.31 20.93 -1.65
CA SER A 56 0.85 20.75 -0.29
C SER A 56 -0.59 21.23 -0.19
N ALA A 57 -1.45 20.41 0.41
CA ALA A 57 -2.83 20.80 0.70
C ALA A 57 -2.90 21.84 1.85
N ASN A 58 -1.84 21.97 2.65
CA ASN A 58 -1.76 22.90 3.77
C ASN A 58 -0.55 23.84 3.62
N ASN A 59 -0.82 25.12 3.37
CA ASN A 59 0.22 26.15 3.19
C ASN A 59 1.01 26.47 4.48
N ASP A 60 0.53 26.04 5.65
CA ASP A 60 1.16 26.24 6.96
C ASP A 60 1.93 24.99 7.44
N ILE A 61 2.96 24.57 6.69
CA ILE A 61 3.95 23.58 7.21
C ILE A 61 5.07 24.29 8.01
N SER A 62 4.86 25.54 8.43
CA SER A 62 5.69 26.21 9.42
C SER A 62 5.13 25.89 10.81
N ASP A 63 5.96 25.26 11.64
CA ASP A 63 5.73 24.99 13.08
C ASP A 63 4.75 23.87 13.48
N ILE A 64 4.62 22.80 12.70
CA ILE A 64 3.90 21.61 13.19
C ILE A 64 4.88 20.70 13.94
N ASN A 65 4.86 20.78 15.28
CA ASN A 65 5.14 19.64 16.17
C ASN A 65 4.08 18.56 15.91
N CYS A 66 4.15 17.93 14.74
CA CYS A 66 3.26 16.84 14.39
C CYS A 66 3.79 15.60 15.10
N PRO A 67 2.94 14.64 15.52
CA PRO A 67 3.41 13.27 15.64
C PRO A 67 3.78 12.83 14.22
N SER A 68 5.04 13.11 13.82
CA SER A 68 5.55 13.19 12.45
C SER A 68 5.59 11.85 11.71
N ASP A 69 5.03 10.80 12.29
CA ASP A 69 5.14 9.43 11.82
C ASP A 69 3.81 8.84 11.32
N SER A 70 2.80 9.68 11.12
CA SER A 70 1.50 9.21 10.60
C SER A 70 1.47 9.20 9.07
N LEU A 71 1.18 8.02 8.50
CA LEU A 71 0.81 7.86 7.09
C LEU A 71 -0.36 8.77 6.71
N LYS A 72 -1.32 8.96 7.61
CA LYS A 72 -2.46 9.85 7.34
C LYS A 72 -2.00 11.27 7.07
N PHE A 73 -1.06 11.78 7.86
CA PHE A 73 -0.47 13.10 7.60
C PHE A 73 0.19 13.14 6.22
N LEU A 74 0.98 12.12 5.87
CA LEU A 74 1.65 12.04 4.56
C LEU A 74 0.65 12.10 3.39
N PHE A 75 -0.42 11.30 3.43
CA PHE A 75 -1.36 11.17 2.32
C PHE A 75 -2.49 12.20 2.31
N GLU A 76 -2.75 12.91 3.41
CA GLU A 76 -3.72 14.02 3.44
C GLU A 76 -3.08 15.37 3.08
N ASN A 77 -1.79 15.58 3.38
CA ASN A 77 -1.14 16.88 3.17
C ASN A 77 -0.48 17.06 1.81
N TYR A 78 -0.34 15.99 1.03
CA TYR A 78 0.29 16.04 -0.29
C TYR A 78 -0.63 15.36 -1.31
N ASP A 79 -0.78 15.97 -2.48
CA ASP A 79 -1.50 15.32 -3.59
C ASP A 79 -0.66 14.17 -4.15
N LEU A 80 -0.94 12.97 -3.63
CA LEU A 80 -0.32 11.71 -4.02
C LEU A 80 -1.30 10.82 -4.79
N SER A 81 -2.33 11.42 -5.38
CA SER A 81 -3.38 10.70 -6.12
C SER A 81 -2.84 9.93 -7.34
N SER A 82 -1.69 10.33 -7.88
CA SER A 82 -1.06 9.69 -9.05
C SER A 82 -0.28 8.41 -8.73
N ILE A 83 -0.09 8.08 -7.44
CA ILE A 83 0.63 6.87 -7.05
C ILE A 83 -0.12 5.63 -7.55
N ASN A 84 0.59 4.77 -8.25
CA ASN A 84 0.11 3.47 -8.73
C ASN A 84 0.78 2.29 -8.01
N LYS A 85 1.90 2.50 -7.33
CA LYS A 85 2.57 1.49 -6.50
C LYS A 85 3.02 2.09 -5.16
N LEU A 86 2.65 1.43 -4.07
CA LEU A 86 3.03 1.80 -2.71
C LEU A 86 3.63 0.59 -2.00
N SER A 87 4.83 0.74 -1.44
CA SER A 87 5.44 -0.23 -0.53
C SER A 87 5.72 0.41 0.82
N LEU A 88 5.37 -0.27 1.90
CA LEU A 88 5.62 0.18 3.27
C LEU A 88 6.50 -0.82 4.01
N TYR A 89 7.49 -0.34 4.74
CA TYR A 89 8.50 -1.17 5.40
C TYR A 89 8.68 -0.82 6.88
N ASP A 90 8.61 -1.82 7.76
CA ASP A 90 9.19 -1.79 9.10
C ASP A 90 8.82 -0.58 9.99
N PHE A 91 7.51 -0.31 10.16
CA PHE A 91 7.02 0.65 11.15
C PHE A 91 5.65 0.29 11.74
N CYS A 92 5.32 0.94 12.86
CA CYS A 92 4.05 0.75 13.58
C CYS A 92 2.92 1.60 13.00
N VAL A 93 1.75 1.00 12.85
CA VAL A 93 0.52 1.66 12.41
C VAL A 93 -0.49 1.70 13.56
N THR A 94 -0.80 2.91 14.02
CA THR A 94 -1.78 3.16 15.09
C THR A 94 -3.08 3.79 14.56
N LYS A 95 -4.04 4.04 15.46
CA LYS A 95 -5.30 4.74 15.17
C LYS A 95 -5.16 6.12 14.53
N SER A 96 -3.99 6.78 14.60
CA SER A 96 -3.77 8.03 13.86
C SER A 96 -3.83 7.83 12.34
N ASN A 97 -3.63 6.60 11.86
CA ASN A 97 -3.59 6.25 10.44
C ASN A 97 -4.94 5.78 9.87
N LEU A 98 -6.03 5.88 10.63
CA LEU A 98 -7.36 5.53 10.14
C LEU A 98 -7.68 6.29 8.85
N LYS A 99 -8.06 5.54 7.80
CA LYS A 99 -8.40 6.05 6.46
C LYS A 99 -7.26 6.80 5.76
N ALA A 100 -6.00 6.58 6.14
CA ALA A 100 -4.83 7.21 5.51
C ALA A 100 -4.80 7.03 3.99
N PHE A 101 -5.32 5.92 3.45
CA PHE A 101 -5.32 5.64 2.01
C PHE A 101 -6.64 5.98 1.31
N SER A 102 -7.49 6.79 1.93
CA SER A 102 -8.80 7.15 1.37
C SER A 102 -8.74 7.81 -0.02
N ASN A 103 -7.64 8.48 -0.37
CA ASN A 103 -7.47 9.19 -1.63
C ASN A 103 -6.63 8.44 -2.68
N LEU A 104 -6.08 7.26 -2.36
CA LEU A 104 -5.18 6.50 -3.25
C LEU A 104 -5.95 5.62 -4.26
N LEU A 105 -6.82 6.23 -5.07
CA LEU A 105 -7.72 5.51 -5.97
C LEU A 105 -7.03 4.93 -7.21
N ASN A 106 -5.86 5.46 -7.57
CA ASN A 106 -5.06 4.99 -8.71
C ASN A 106 -4.08 3.87 -8.34
N LEU A 107 -4.04 3.47 -7.06
CA LEU A 107 -3.15 2.45 -6.56
C LEU A 107 -3.46 1.08 -7.18
N LYS A 108 -2.48 0.50 -7.88
CA LYS A 108 -2.57 -0.81 -8.55
C LYS A 108 -1.78 -1.87 -7.82
N GLU A 109 -0.71 -1.49 -7.15
CA GLU A 109 0.15 -2.39 -6.40
C GLU A 109 0.37 -1.85 -4.98
N LEU A 110 0.13 -2.71 -3.98
CA LEU A 110 0.27 -2.37 -2.58
C LEU A 110 1.04 -3.45 -1.83
N ASN A 111 2.16 -3.08 -1.26
CA ASN A 111 3.02 -3.98 -0.54
C ASN A 111 3.21 -3.51 0.90
N PHE A 112 3.11 -4.41 1.86
CA PHE A 112 3.45 -4.15 3.25
C PHE A 112 4.46 -5.20 3.71
N PHE A 113 5.54 -4.73 4.32
CA PHE A 113 6.64 -5.56 4.79
C PHE A 113 6.91 -5.25 6.27
N ILE A 114 6.73 -6.25 7.14
CA ILE A 114 7.05 -6.14 8.57
C ILE A 114 6.31 -4.95 9.21
N ILE A 115 5.01 -4.86 8.95
CA ILE A 115 4.19 -3.77 9.49
C ILE A 115 3.44 -4.24 10.73
N ASN A 116 3.64 -3.51 11.83
CA ASN A 116 2.97 -3.78 13.09
C ASN A 116 1.68 -2.95 13.21
N PHE A 117 0.54 -3.60 13.01
CA PHE A 117 -0.77 -3.01 13.21
C PHE A 117 -1.18 -3.11 14.68
N GLU A 118 -0.90 -2.06 15.47
CA GLU A 118 -1.05 -2.12 16.93
C GLU A 118 -2.52 -2.08 17.40
N THR A 119 -3.26 -1.06 16.95
CA THR A 119 -4.58 -0.71 17.48
C THR A 119 -5.66 -0.63 16.42
N ILE A 120 -5.29 -0.88 15.16
CA ILE A 120 -6.16 -0.96 14.00
C ILE A 120 -5.77 -2.17 13.16
N SER A 121 -6.52 -2.47 12.11
CA SER A 121 -6.15 -3.49 11.14
C SER A 121 -5.94 -2.89 9.75
N LEU A 122 -5.39 -3.68 8.81
CA LEU A 122 -5.06 -3.22 7.45
C LEU A 122 -6.26 -2.56 6.76
N SER A 123 -7.43 -3.20 6.85
CA SER A 123 -8.68 -2.69 6.25
C SER A 123 -9.07 -1.29 6.73
N GLU A 124 -8.67 -0.90 7.95
CA GLU A 124 -9.00 0.41 8.53
C GLU A 124 -8.13 1.56 7.99
N LEU A 125 -7.06 1.26 7.23
CA LEU A 125 -6.33 2.25 6.44
C LEU A 125 -7.16 2.79 5.27
N PHE A 126 -8.23 2.09 4.89
CA PHE A 126 -9.06 2.40 3.73
C PHE A 126 -10.41 2.99 4.10
N CYS A 127 -11.06 3.61 3.12
CA CYS A 127 -12.44 4.06 3.23
C CYS A 127 -13.38 2.98 2.67
N ALA A 128 -14.20 2.37 3.53
CA ALA A 128 -15.10 1.29 3.14
C ALA A 128 -16.16 1.68 2.08
N SER A 129 -16.41 2.98 1.87
CA SER A 129 -17.36 3.47 0.86
C SER A 129 -16.72 3.71 -0.51
N ARG A 130 -15.45 3.34 -0.71
CA ARG A 130 -14.70 3.56 -1.94
C ARG A 130 -14.28 2.24 -2.57
N GLU A 131 -14.34 2.19 -3.90
CA GLU A 131 -13.75 1.12 -4.68
C GLU A 131 -12.29 1.46 -5.00
N TYR A 132 -11.42 0.47 -4.87
CA TYR A 132 -9.98 0.60 -5.09
C TYR A 132 -9.53 -0.24 -6.30
N ASN A 133 -8.59 0.31 -7.07
CA ASN A 133 -8.08 -0.33 -8.30
C ASN A 133 -6.88 -1.26 -8.05
N ILE A 134 -6.72 -1.76 -6.82
CA ILE A 134 -5.59 -2.61 -6.43
C ILE A 134 -5.68 -3.93 -7.19
N LYS A 135 -4.63 -4.23 -7.95
CA LYS A 135 -4.49 -5.45 -8.76
C LYS A 135 -3.52 -6.44 -8.14
N ARG A 136 -2.54 -5.95 -7.39
CA ARG A 136 -1.51 -6.77 -6.75
C ARG A 136 -1.35 -6.35 -5.30
N MET A 137 -1.30 -7.33 -4.40
CA MET A 137 -1.03 -7.09 -3.00
C MET A 137 -0.02 -8.11 -2.47
N LYS A 138 1.06 -7.63 -1.84
CA LYS A 138 2.00 -8.47 -1.08
C LYS A 138 1.98 -8.07 0.38
N LEU A 139 1.76 -9.04 1.26
CA LEU A 139 1.86 -8.86 2.71
C LEU A 139 2.94 -9.81 3.22
N GLU A 140 3.95 -9.25 3.88
CA GLU A 140 5.08 -10.02 4.41
C GLU A 140 5.24 -9.78 5.91
N ARG A 141 5.17 -10.85 6.70
CA ARG A 141 5.39 -10.85 8.16
C ARG A 141 4.46 -9.90 8.90
N ILE A 142 3.16 -10.00 8.58
CA ILE A 142 2.10 -9.13 9.10
C ILE A 142 1.03 -9.96 9.82
N TYR A 143 0.44 -9.38 10.86
CA TYR A 143 -0.79 -9.87 11.47
C TYR A 143 -2.00 -9.53 10.59
N ILE A 144 -2.76 -10.56 10.16
CA ILE A 144 -3.95 -10.41 9.32
C ILE A 144 -5.18 -10.83 10.13
N ALA A 145 -6.06 -9.86 10.41
CA ALA A 145 -7.33 -10.11 11.08
C ALA A 145 -8.38 -10.66 10.08
N ALA A 146 -9.41 -11.33 10.59
CA ALA A 146 -10.52 -11.81 9.74
C ALA A 146 -11.18 -10.69 8.91
N LYS A 147 -11.33 -9.49 9.49
CA LYS A 147 -11.84 -8.32 8.77
C LYS A 147 -10.94 -7.84 7.62
N ASP A 148 -9.63 -8.09 7.70
CA ASP A 148 -8.70 -7.74 6.61
C ASP A 148 -8.87 -8.70 5.44
N LEU A 149 -9.11 -9.99 5.72
CA LEU A 149 -9.44 -10.97 4.68
C LEU A 149 -10.75 -10.61 3.97
N ILE A 150 -11.79 -10.21 4.72
CA ILE A 150 -13.06 -9.73 4.15
C ILE A 150 -12.83 -8.51 3.25
N PHE A 151 -12.01 -7.56 3.70
CA PHE A 151 -11.66 -6.39 2.90
C PHE A 151 -10.93 -6.79 1.60
N ILE A 152 -9.92 -7.66 1.69
CA ILE A 152 -9.16 -8.15 0.54
C ILE A 152 -10.07 -8.88 -0.45
N ALA A 153 -10.99 -9.71 0.04
CA ALA A 153 -11.97 -10.42 -0.80
C ALA A 153 -12.91 -9.49 -1.55
N ASN A 154 -13.14 -8.27 -1.05
CA ASN A 154 -13.97 -7.25 -1.71
C ASN A 154 -13.19 -6.37 -2.70
N LEU A 155 -11.88 -6.61 -2.91
CA LEU A 155 -11.11 -5.91 -3.94
C LEU A 155 -11.37 -6.55 -5.32
N ASN A 156 -12.42 -6.09 -6.00
CA ASN A 156 -12.89 -6.64 -7.28
C ASN A 156 -11.82 -6.66 -8.40
N ASN A 157 -10.80 -5.82 -8.30
CA ASN A 157 -9.74 -5.70 -9.30
C ASN A 157 -8.50 -6.53 -8.98
N LEU A 158 -8.48 -7.23 -7.84
CA LEU A 158 -7.33 -8.00 -7.37
C LEU A 158 -7.07 -9.18 -8.30
N LYS A 159 -5.83 -9.30 -8.78
CA LYS A 159 -5.35 -10.35 -9.67
C LYS A 159 -4.32 -11.25 -9.00
N GLU A 160 -3.59 -10.69 -8.04
CA GLU A 160 -2.49 -11.37 -7.37
C GLU A 160 -2.47 -10.97 -5.90
N LEU A 161 -2.44 -11.97 -5.03
CA LEU A 161 -2.29 -11.82 -3.59
C LEU A 161 -1.19 -12.74 -3.10
N GLU A 162 -0.24 -12.18 -2.36
CA GLU A 162 0.86 -12.92 -1.77
C GLU A 162 0.90 -12.70 -0.25
N PHE A 163 0.92 -13.79 0.50
CA PHE A 163 1.22 -13.79 1.93
C PHE A 163 2.56 -14.48 2.16
N GLU A 164 3.49 -13.82 2.83
CA GLU A 164 4.81 -14.40 3.15
C GLU A 164 5.09 -14.26 4.65
N GLY A 165 5.19 -15.38 5.38
CA GLY A 165 5.49 -15.32 6.81
C GLY A 165 4.38 -14.66 7.66
N CYS A 166 3.15 -14.56 7.15
CA CYS A 166 2.05 -13.86 7.81
C CYS A 166 1.45 -14.65 8.97
N TYR A 167 0.86 -13.92 9.93
CA TYR A 167 0.08 -14.48 11.02
C TYR A 167 -1.40 -14.22 10.78
N ILE A 168 -2.13 -15.21 10.29
CA ILE A 168 -3.53 -15.08 9.86
C ILE A 168 -4.41 -15.78 10.88
N GLN A 169 -5.38 -15.06 11.45
CA GLN A 169 -6.34 -15.61 12.43
C GLN A 169 -5.69 -16.46 13.53
N GLN A 170 -4.65 -15.93 14.17
CA GLN A 170 -3.93 -16.58 15.26
C GLN A 170 -3.05 -17.78 14.86
N LYS A 171 -2.81 -18.00 13.56
CA LYS A 171 -1.95 -19.07 13.04
C LYS A 171 -0.81 -18.49 12.23
N THR A 172 0.40 -19.00 12.44
CA THR A 172 1.61 -18.57 11.74
C THR A 172 1.79 -19.39 10.46
N TYR A 173 1.87 -18.70 9.32
CA TYR A 173 2.14 -19.30 8.03
C TYR A 173 3.52 -18.86 7.56
N LEU A 174 4.52 -19.71 7.77
CA LEU A 174 5.92 -19.39 7.48
C LEU A 174 6.25 -19.37 5.99
N HIS A 175 5.45 -20.03 5.15
CA HIS A 175 5.69 -20.16 3.72
C HIS A 175 4.96 -19.10 2.90
N CYS A 176 5.49 -18.80 1.72
CA CYS A 176 4.85 -17.93 0.75
C CYS A 176 3.60 -18.62 0.18
N ILE A 177 2.42 -18.02 0.37
CA ILE A 177 1.16 -18.40 -0.27
C ILE A 177 0.88 -17.35 -1.34
N LYS A 178 1.00 -17.76 -2.61
CA LYS A 178 0.65 -16.91 -3.75
C LYS A 178 -0.65 -17.38 -4.38
N MET A 179 -1.57 -16.44 -4.59
CA MET A 179 -2.87 -16.67 -5.20
C MET A 179 -3.00 -15.83 -6.45
N LEU A 180 -3.33 -16.47 -7.57
CA LEU A 180 -3.69 -15.79 -8.82
C LEU A 180 -5.21 -15.86 -8.99
N PHE A 181 -5.86 -14.71 -9.07
CA PHE A 181 -7.29 -14.62 -9.29
C PHE A 181 -7.57 -14.75 -10.79
N LEU A 182 -8.17 -15.87 -11.17
CA LEU A 182 -8.58 -16.16 -12.55
C LEU A 182 -9.87 -15.39 -12.88
N ASN A 183 -10.76 -15.26 -11.89
CA ASN A 183 -11.96 -14.43 -11.90
C ASN A 183 -12.46 -14.22 -10.45
N GLU A 184 -13.64 -13.62 -10.29
CA GLU A 184 -14.24 -13.32 -8.98
C GLU A 184 -14.51 -14.54 -8.07
N PHE A 185 -14.51 -15.75 -8.63
CA PHE A 185 -14.81 -16.99 -7.89
C PHE A 185 -13.64 -17.98 -7.83
N TYR A 186 -12.66 -17.85 -8.72
CA TYR A 186 -11.64 -18.87 -8.91
C TYR A 186 -10.23 -18.32 -8.72
N ILE A 187 -9.44 -19.05 -7.94
CA ILE A 187 -8.01 -18.80 -7.76
C ILE A 187 -7.18 -20.02 -8.16
N GLU A 188 -5.97 -19.74 -8.63
CA GLU A 188 -4.88 -20.71 -8.74
C GLU A 188 -3.91 -20.46 -7.58
N LEU A 189 -3.57 -21.51 -6.84
CA LEU A 189 -2.60 -21.43 -5.77
C LEU A 189 -1.22 -21.84 -6.28
N ILE A 190 -0.26 -20.93 -6.18
CA ILE A 190 1.14 -21.18 -6.51
C ILE A 190 1.90 -21.29 -5.21
N CYS A 191 1.98 -22.51 -4.66
CA CYS A 191 2.62 -22.74 -3.38
C CYS A 191 3.18 -24.17 -3.32
N SER A 192 4.39 -24.34 -2.78
CA SER A 192 5.03 -25.66 -2.66
C SER A 192 4.52 -26.49 -1.47
N TYR A 193 3.88 -25.86 -0.48
CA TYR A 193 3.44 -26.53 0.76
C TYR A 193 2.13 -25.93 1.30
N LEU A 194 0.99 -26.45 0.83
CA LEU A 194 -0.34 -26.09 1.34
C LEU A 194 -0.86 -27.20 2.25
N SER A 195 -1.13 -26.89 3.51
CA SER A 195 -1.91 -27.76 4.39
C SER A 195 -3.40 -27.63 4.08
N GLU A 196 -4.20 -28.67 4.38
CA GLU A 196 -5.66 -28.63 4.26
C GLU A 196 -6.29 -27.47 5.04
N GLU A 197 -5.68 -27.11 6.17
CA GLU A 197 -6.08 -25.98 7.00
C GLU A 197 -5.94 -24.63 6.27
N ILE A 198 -4.82 -24.40 5.56
CA ILE A 198 -4.63 -23.19 4.75
C ILE A 198 -5.67 -23.12 3.64
N ILE A 199 -5.90 -24.25 2.97
CA ILE A 199 -6.90 -24.36 1.90
C ILE A 199 -8.29 -24.01 2.44
N GLN A 200 -8.62 -24.45 3.66
CA GLN A 200 -9.90 -24.15 4.28
C GLN A 200 -10.07 -22.67 4.60
N VAL A 201 -9.06 -22.03 5.21
CA VAL A 201 -9.05 -20.58 5.49
C VAL A 201 -9.26 -19.79 4.19
N ILE A 202 -8.55 -20.14 3.13
CA ILE A 202 -8.68 -19.47 1.82
C ILE A 202 -10.10 -19.64 1.27
N LYS A 203 -10.69 -20.84 1.34
CA LYS A 203 -12.04 -21.10 0.82
C LYS A 203 -13.12 -20.40 1.64
N GLU A 204 -13.01 -20.42 2.96
CA GLU A 204 -14.05 -19.91 3.87
C GLU A 204 -14.00 -18.39 3.98
N ASP A 205 -12.82 -17.82 4.24
CA ASP A 205 -12.70 -16.39 4.55
C ASP A 205 -12.68 -15.51 3.30
N LEU A 206 -12.07 -16.00 2.22
CA LEU A 206 -12.08 -15.28 0.93
C LEU A 206 -13.28 -15.66 0.06
N LYS A 207 -14.04 -16.72 0.42
CA LYS A 207 -15.20 -17.24 -0.34
C LYS A 207 -14.85 -17.68 -1.77
N LEU A 208 -13.64 -18.19 -1.97
CA LEU A 208 -13.09 -18.56 -3.28
C LEU A 208 -13.07 -20.07 -3.51
N LYS A 209 -13.12 -20.48 -4.77
CA LYS A 209 -12.87 -21.86 -5.22
C LYS A 209 -11.45 -21.96 -5.77
N ILE A 210 -10.80 -23.09 -5.52
CA ILE A 210 -9.46 -23.38 -6.06
C ILE A 210 -9.65 -24.10 -7.40
N ALA A 211 -9.04 -23.54 -8.45
CA ALA A 211 -8.84 -24.25 -9.71
C ALA A 211 -7.70 -25.26 -9.51
N ILE A 212 -7.96 -26.53 -9.85
CA ILE A 212 -6.96 -27.62 -9.86
C ILE A 212 -6.38 -27.69 -11.28
#